data_AF-A0A929SNN8-F1
#
_entry.id   AF-A0A929SNN8-F1
#
_cell.length_a   1.000
_cell.length_b   1.000
_cell.length_c   1.000
_cell.angle_alpha   90.00
_cell.angle_beta   90.00
_cell.angle_gamma   90.00
#
_symmetry.space_group_name_H-M   'P 1'
#
loop_
_entity.id
_entity.type
_entity.pdbx_description
1 polymer ?
#
loop_
_entity_poly.entity_id
_entity_poly.type
_entity_poly.pdbx_seq_one_letter_code
_entity_poly.pdbx_strand_id
1 'polypeptide(L)'
;MEIFADLHVHIGRSENNKPIKITAAKSLNFANIAKECYERKGIDVVSVIDCASPYVIQDIEDFLSTGEAYELEEGGIIYKNKVCIILGAEIETSEKNEDGKTGSAHNLCYFPKLEDIKAFSKEMSTHIKNITLSTQRANISGYDLIDIVEKYNGYLVPAHVFTPFKSYYGNCTKRLERIFKEKYKRIFAIELGLSSDTHLADTISELGNKNFLTNSDAHSLPKIAREYNELEVQDINFKEVFKAIKGEEGRRIIANYGLDPKLGKYNRSYCEDCERQIETEPPAIICDKCGSNKHITMGVYDRIVMIKDQESKSPKNRPVYNYQYPLQFIPGVGPKVIDKLLEAYGTEMTVLNKITKDDIESVVGEKLSEVINLARKGDLHIKVGGGGEYGKIEK
;
A
#
# COMPACT_ATOMS: atom_id res chain seq x y z
N MET A 1 16.28 -14.39 -7.23
CA MET A 1 15.56 -14.94 -6.08
C MET A 1 14.20 -14.26 -5.95
N GLU A 2 13.26 -14.93 -5.31
CA GLU A 2 11.90 -14.44 -5.08
C GLU A 2 11.79 -13.91 -3.65
N ILE A 3 11.22 -12.72 -3.49
CA ILE A 3 11.08 -12.04 -2.20
C ILE A 3 9.68 -11.44 -2.04
N PHE A 4 9.24 -11.24 -0.80
CA PHE A 4 8.01 -10.52 -0.49
C PHE A 4 8.30 -9.10 0.00
N ALA A 5 7.58 -8.13 -0.56
CA ALA A 5 7.78 -6.70 -0.30
C ALA A 5 6.49 -5.95 0.02
N ASP A 6 6.46 -5.23 1.15
CA ASP A 6 5.39 -4.29 1.53
C ASP A 6 5.95 -2.87 1.64
N LEU A 7 5.64 -2.01 0.67
CA LEU A 7 6.30 -0.73 0.49
C LEU A 7 5.49 0.47 1.03
N HIS A 8 4.53 0.24 1.93
CA HIS A 8 3.72 1.30 2.52
C HIS A 8 3.34 0.99 3.98
N VAL A 9 4.26 1.21 4.91
CA VAL A 9 4.03 1.02 6.35
C VAL A 9 4.27 2.33 7.10
N HIS A 10 3.26 2.82 7.82
CA HIS A 10 3.35 4.01 8.65
C HIS A 10 4.08 3.76 9.97
N ILE A 11 4.43 4.84 10.67
CA ILE A 11 4.83 4.88 12.07
C ILE A 11 3.75 5.64 12.85
N GLY A 12 3.20 5.03 13.90
CA GLY A 12 2.30 5.72 14.81
C GLY A 12 3.05 6.66 15.75
N ARG A 13 4.19 6.21 16.29
CA ARG A 13 4.99 6.98 17.25
C ARG A 13 6.48 6.71 17.12
N SER A 14 7.28 7.72 17.44
CA SER A 14 8.72 7.56 17.61
C SER A 14 9.06 6.70 18.85
N GLU A 15 10.30 6.25 18.99
CA GLU A 15 10.77 5.50 20.17
C GLU A 15 10.58 6.31 21.46
N ASN A 16 10.84 7.62 21.39
CA ASN A 16 10.56 8.58 22.48
C ASN A 16 9.07 8.99 22.60
N ASN A 17 8.15 8.19 22.07
CA ASN A 17 6.69 8.32 22.18
C ASN A 17 6.12 9.63 21.59
N LYS A 18 6.84 10.30 20.67
CA LYS A 18 6.31 11.45 19.93
C LYS A 18 5.34 10.96 18.86
N PRO A 19 4.18 11.62 18.67
CA PRO A 19 3.23 11.21 17.63
C PRO A 19 3.82 11.47 16.24
N ILE A 20 3.63 10.52 15.32
CA ILE A 20 4.03 10.63 13.91
C ILE A 20 2.77 10.58 13.03
N LYS A 21 2.16 9.40 12.87
CA LYS A 21 0.81 9.21 12.29
C LYS A 21 -0.20 8.95 13.40
N ILE A 22 -0.98 9.97 13.78
CA ILE A 22 -1.91 9.92 14.94
C ILE A 22 -2.94 8.78 14.83
N THR A 23 -3.34 8.43 13.62
CA THR A 23 -4.31 7.36 13.34
C THR A 23 -3.72 5.95 13.41
N ALA A 24 -2.39 5.82 13.51
CA ALA A 24 -1.71 4.53 13.61
C ALA A 24 -1.45 4.13 15.07
N ALA A 25 -1.25 2.83 15.28
CA ALA A 25 -1.03 2.24 16.59
C ALA A 25 0.26 2.76 17.24
N LYS A 26 0.22 3.00 18.55
CA LYS A 26 1.39 3.48 19.30
C LYS A 26 2.60 2.53 19.26
N SER A 27 2.34 1.23 19.09
CA SER A 27 3.37 0.19 18.99
C SER A 27 4.03 0.13 17.62
N LEU A 28 3.49 0.82 16.61
CA LEU A 28 4.03 0.85 15.27
C LEU A 28 5.15 1.90 15.21
N ASN A 29 6.35 1.53 15.62
CA ASN A 29 7.57 2.33 15.56
C ASN A 29 8.61 1.63 14.66
N PHE A 30 9.72 2.31 14.37
CA PHE A 30 10.71 1.81 13.40
C PHE A 30 11.26 0.43 13.79
N ALA A 31 11.66 0.25 15.06
CA ALA A 31 12.23 -1.01 15.53
C ALA A 31 11.20 -2.16 15.54
N ASN A 32 9.96 -1.91 15.97
CA ASN A 32 8.92 -2.94 15.99
C ASN A 32 8.48 -3.35 14.60
N ILE A 33 8.48 -2.44 13.61
CA ILE A 33 8.20 -2.81 12.21
C ILE A 33 9.26 -3.80 11.72
N ALA A 34 10.54 -3.48 11.90
CA ALA A 34 11.65 -4.34 11.52
C ALA A 34 11.54 -5.74 12.18
N LYS A 35 11.27 -5.75 13.49
CA LYS A 35 11.09 -6.97 14.28
C LYS A 35 9.88 -7.80 13.83
N GLU A 36 8.73 -7.17 13.61
CA GLU A 36 7.51 -7.86 13.16
C GLU A 36 7.71 -8.48 11.76
N CYS A 37 8.38 -7.76 10.85
CA CYS A 37 8.73 -8.27 9.52
C CYS A 37 9.64 -9.50 9.62
N TYR A 38 10.66 -9.44 10.49
CA TYR A 38 11.64 -10.52 10.68
C TYR A 38 11.05 -11.75 11.38
N GLU A 39 10.34 -11.56 12.50
CA GLU A 39 9.93 -12.64 13.41
C GLU A 39 8.60 -13.28 13.03
N ARG A 40 7.62 -12.49 12.57
CA ARG A 40 6.23 -12.97 12.44
C ARG A 40 5.72 -12.93 11.01
N LYS A 41 5.87 -11.81 10.31
CA LYS A 41 5.30 -11.64 8.97
C LYS A 41 6.09 -12.43 7.92
N GLY A 42 7.42 -12.37 7.96
CA GLY A 42 8.27 -12.96 6.94
C GLY A 42 8.30 -12.14 5.65
N ILE A 43 8.31 -10.81 5.80
CA ILE A 43 8.52 -9.86 4.70
C ILE A 43 10.02 -9.59 4.58
N ASP A 44 10.55 -9.74 3.38
CA ASP A 44 11.98 -9.57 3.09
C ASP A 44 12.33 -8.10 2.86
N VAL A 45 11.39 -7.31 2.31
CA VAL A 45 11.55 -5.88 2.09
C VAL A 45 10.35 -5.11 2.63
N VAL A 46 10.59 -4.17 3.53
CA VAL A 46 9.54 -3.26 4.02
C VAL A 46 9.94 -1.81 3.73
N SER A 47 9.02 -0.99 3.24
CA SER A 47 9.23 0.47 3.27
C SER A 47 8.49 1.11 4.43
N VAL A 48 9.24 1.87 5.21
CA VAL A 48 8.70 2.71 6.28
C VAL A 48 8.57 4.13 5.73
N ILE A 49 7.34 4.60 5.57
CA ILE A 49 7.01 5.80 4.78
C ILE A 49 6.79 7.06 5.61
N ASP A 50 7.33 7.08 6.84
CA ASP A 50 7.30 8.24 7.73
C ASP A 50 8.71 8.70 8.15
N CYS A 51 9.74 8.24 7.43
CA CYS A 51 11.14 8.46 7.75
C CYS A 51 11.65 9.88 7.47
N ALA A 52 10.85 10.74 6.81
CA ALA A 52 11.17 12.17 6.68
C ALA A 52 10.87 12.97 7.96
N SER A 53 10.22 12.38 8.97
CA SER A 53 10.05 13.05 10.27
C SER A 53 11.39 13.12 11.01
N PRO A 54 11.80 14.29 11.53
CA PRO A 54 13.04 14.42 12.32
C PRO A 54 13.11 13.48 13.52
N TYR A 55 11.97 13.13 14.12
CA TYR A 55 11.94 12.15 15.22
C TYR A 55 12.24 10.73 14.74
N VAL A 56 11.73 10.35 13.57
CA VAL A 56 12.01 9.03 12.98
C VAL A 56 13.43 8.96 12.45
N ILE A 57 13.99 10.05 11.91
CA ILE A 57 15.40 10.13 11.54
C ILE A 57 16.29 9.81 12.76
N GLN A 58 16.00 10.41 13.91
CA GLN A 58 16.71 10.08 15.15
C GLN A 58 16.52 8.61 15.54
N ASP A 59 15.30 8.08 15.47
CA ASP A 59 15.05 6.66 15.76
C ASP A 59 15.86 5.74 14.84
N ILE A 60 16.04 6.08 13.55
CA ILE A 60 16.85 5.32 12.60
C ILE A 60 18.34 5.38 12.98
N GLU A 61 18.85 6.56 13.32
CA GLU A 61 20.25 6.73 13.77
C GLU A 61 20.53 5.91 15.04
N ASP A 62 19.61 5.98 16.01
CA ASP A 62 19.69 5.21 17.24
C ASP A 62 19.59 3.70 16.94
N PHE A 63 18.71 3.29 16.04
CA PHE A 63 18.55 1.90 15.62
C PHE A 63 19.82 1.34 14.94
N LEU A 64 20.45 2.10 14.04
CA LEU A 64 21.73 1.74 13.42
C LEU A 64 22.85 1.63 14.46
N SER A 65 22.85 2.49 15.48
CA SER A 65 23.86 2.47 16.55
C SER A 65 23.85 1.19 17.39
N THR A 66 22.73 0.43 17.37
CA THR A 66 22.64 -0.88 18.06
C THR A 66 23.55 -1.95 17.45
N GLY A 67 23.93 -1.80 16.18
CA GLY A 67 24.65 -2.80 15.41
C GLY A 67 23.80 -3.99 14.95
N GLU A 68 22.50 -4.04 15.25
CA GLU A 68 21.59 -5.07 14.70
C GLU A 68 21.21 -4.80 13.23
N ALA A 69 21.41 -3.56 12.76
CA ALA A 69 21.16 -3.15 11.39
C ALA A 69 22.30 -2.26 10.86
N TYR A 70 22.48 -2.29 9.54
CA TYR A 70 23.44 -1.41 8.85
C TYR A 70 22.92 -1.01 7.47
N GLU A 71 23.42 0.10 6.95
CA GLU A 71 23.07 0.61 5.63
C GLU A 71 23.88 -0.12 4.53
N LEU A 72 23.22 -0.47 3.42
CA LEU A 72 23.83 -1.11 2.26
C LEU A 72 24.36 -0.06 1.27
N GLU A 73 25.43 -0.39 0.54
CA GLU A 73 26.02 0.51 -0.47
C GLU A 73 25.01 0.84 -1.59
N GLU A 74 24.27 -0.17 -2.04
CA GLU A 74 23.21 -0.11 -3.06
C GLU A 74 21.87 0.44 -2.52
N GLY A 75 21.84 0.86 -1.25
CA GLY A 75 20.69 1.46 -0.58
C GLY A 75 19.79 0.46 0.16
N GLY A 76 19.10 0.98 1.17
CA GLY A 76 18.33 0.22 2.14
C GLY A 76 19.13 -0.07 3.42
N ILE A 77 18.40 -0.28 4.52
CA ILE A 77 18.97 -0.70 5.82
C ILE A 77 18.66 -2.17 6.01
N ILE A 78 19.68 -3.02 6.15
CA ILE A 78 19.47 -4.45 6.40
C ILE A 78 19.43 -4.72 7.90
N TYR A 79 18.31 -5.25 8.38
CA TYR A 79 18.11 -5.70 9.76
C TYR A 79 18.38 -7.20 9.87
N LYS A 80 19.28 -7.59 10.80
CA LYS A 80 19.65 -8.99 11.07
C LYS A 80 19.96 -9.81 9.81
N ASN A 81 20.59 -9.18 8.81
CA ASN A 81 20.97 -9.78 7.53
C ASN A 81 19.80 -10.44 6.75
N LYS A 82 18.55 -10.03 7.01
CA LYS A 82 17.38 -10.72 6.44
C LYS A 82 16.30 -9.77 5.92
N VAL A 83 16.02 -8.68 6.64
CA VAL A 83 14.95 -7.74 6.25
C VAL A 83 15.57 -6.43 5.79
N CYS A 84 15.35 -6.04 4.53
CA CYS A 84 15.75 -4.74 4.03
C CYS A 84 14.63 -3.72 4.28
N ILE A 85 14.98 -2.63 4.94
CA ILE A 85 14.11 -1.51 5.22
C ILE A 85 14.43 -0.38 4.24
N ILE A 86 13.47 -0.04 3.39
CA ILE A 86 13.55 1.11 2.48
C ILE A 86 12.98 2.33 3.18
N LEU A 87 13.76 3.40 3.24
CA LEU A 87 13.35 4.65 3.86
C LEU A 87 12.43 5.42 2.91
N GLY A 88 11.30 5.90 3.41
CA GLY A 88 10.37 6.66 2.59
C GLY A 88 9.58 7.72 3.34
N ALA A 89 8.79 8.46 2.58
CA ALA A 89 7.87 9.49 3.04
C ALA A 89 6.56 9.42 2.24
N GLU A 90 5.41 9.39 2.89
CA GLU A 90 4.13 9.71 2.26
C GLU A 90 3.89 11.23 2.37
N ILE A 91 3.69 11.89 1.23
CA ILE A 91 3.46 13.33 1.17
C ILE A 91 2.08 13.59 0.56
N GLU A 92 1.24 14.35 1.28
CA GLU A 92 0.00 14.86 0.72
C GLU A 92 0.31 16.13 -0.11
N THR A 93 -0.07 16.14 -1.38
CA THR A 93 0.10 17.27 -2.29
C THR A 93 -1.24 17.93 -2.61
N SER A 94 -1.21 19.22 -2.95
CA SER A 94 -2.39 19.92 -3.48
C SER A 94 -2.32 19.93 -5.00
N GLU A 95 -3.21 19.17 -5.63
CA GLU A 95 -3.08 18.92 -7.06
C GLU A 95 -3.68 20.02 -7.92
N LYS A 96 -3.06 20.22 -9.09
CA LYS A 96 -3.45 21.21 -10.07
C LYS A 96 -3.36 20.60 -11.46
N ASN A 97 -4.31 20.95 -12.32
CA ASN A 97 -4.32 20.60 -13.73
C ASN A 97 -4.47 21.88 -14.58
N GLU A 98 -4.76 21.74 -15.87
CA GLU A 98 -4.99 22.87 -16.79
C GLU A 98 -6.20 23.74 -16.41
N ASP A 99 -7.17 23.19 -15.67
CA ASP A 99 -8.37 23.89 -15.18
C ASP A 99 -8.16 24.55 -13.82
N GLY A 100 -6.94 24.47 -13.26
CA GLY A 100 -6.58 25.06 -11.97
C GLY A 100 -6.51 24.04 -10.84
N LYS A 101 -6.93 24.45 -9.63
CA LYS A 101 -6.83 23.62 -8.41
C LYS A 101 -7.89 22.51 -8.43
N THR A 102 -7.46 21.29 -8.11
CA THR A 102 -8.33 20.12 -8.02
C THR A 102 -8.44 19.66 -6.55
N GLY A 103 -8.15 18.40 -6.28
CA GLY A 103 -8.14 17.80 -4.95
C GLY A 103 -6.74 17.70 -4.33
N SER A 104 -6.55 16.68 -3.51
CA SER A 104 -5.25 16.34 -2.93
C SER A 104 -5.00 14.86 -3.09
N ALA A 105 -3.74 14.50 -3.31
CA ALA A 105 -3.30 13.13 -3.47
C ALA A 105 -2.13 12.81 -2.53
N HIS A 106 -1.98 11.55 -2.19
CA HIS A 106 -0.80 11.06 -1.49
C HIS A 106 0.23 10.51 -2.48
N ASN A 107 1.50 10.68 -2.15
CA ASN A 107 2.64 10.24 -2.94
C ASN A 107 3.64 9.55 -2.04
N LEU A 108 4.04 8.33 -2.41
CA LEU A 108 5.11 7.60 -1.77
C LEU A 108 6.44 8.03 -2.38
N CYS A 109 7.32 8.54 -1.55
CA CYS A 109 8.66 8.99 -1.91
C CYS A 109 9.66 8.05 -1.25
N TYR A 110 10.43 7.32 -2.03
CA TYR A 110 11.37 6.31 -1.55
C TYR A 110 12.81 6.76 -1.76
N PHE A 111 13.68 6.54 -0.78
CA PHE A 111 15.05 7.03 -0.78
C PHE A 111 16.05 5.90 -0.52
N PRO A 112 17.20 5.87 -1.23
CA PRO A 112 18.16 4.79 -1.10
C PRO A 112 18.88 4.82 0.25
N LYS A 113 19.26 6.01 0.74
CA LYS A 113 20.07 6.14 1.97
C LYS A 113 19.47 7.11 2.98
N LEU A 114 19.93 7.00 4.22
CA LEU A 114 19.61 7.89 5.32
C LEU A 114 20.04 9.33 5.01
N GLU A 115 21.17 9.52 4.33
CA GLU A 115 21.61 10.86 3.90
C GLU A 115 20.62 11.52 2.94
N ASP A 116 20.06 10.76 2.00
CA ASP A 116 19.11 11.26 1.01
C ASP A 116 17.80 11.71 1.67
N ILE A 117 17.24 10.88 2.56
CA ILE A 117 15.99 11.23 3.23
C ILE A 117 16.17 12.37 4.26
N LYS A 118 17.35 12.51 4.86
CA LYS A 118 17.69 13.67 5.70
C LYS A 118 17.71 14.95 4.88
N ALA A 119 18.31 14.91 3.69
CA ALA A 119 18.35 16.05 2.78
C ALA A 119 16.93 16.41 2.26
N PHE A 120 16.14 15.39 1.89
CA PHE A 120 14.74 15.55 1.51
C PHE A 120 13.89 16.14 2.64
N SER A 121 14.01 15.62 3.87
CA SER A 121 13.31 16.15 5.05
C SER A 121 13.58 17.64 5.26
N LYS A 122 14.85 18.05 5.11
CA LYS A 122 15.26 19.45 5.22
C LYS A 122 14.60 20.32 4.14
N GLU A 123 14.58 19.90 2.88
CA GLU A 123 13.90 20.65 1.82
C GLU A 123 12.39 20.72 2.04
N MET A 124 11.76 19.58 2.37
CA MET A 124 10.32 19.49 2.59
C MET A 124 9.85 20.28 3.82
N SER A 125 10.72 20.57 4.79
CA SER A 125 10.40 21.49 5.90
C SER A 125 10.02 22.90 5.44
N THR A 126 10.42 23.31 4.23
CA THR A 126 10.02 24.59 3.62
C THR A 126 8.65 24.54 2.94
N HIS A 127 8.15 23.33 2.67
CA HIS A 127 6.88 23.07 1.99
C HIS A 127 5.79 22.58 2.94
N ILE A 128 6.17 22.03 4.10
CA ILE A 128 5.28 21.41 5.08
C ILE A 128 5.40 22.14 6.42
N LYS A 129 4.26 22.61 6.94
CA LYS A 129 4.20 23.38 8.19
C LYS A 129 4.72 22.61 9.41
N ASN A 130 4.44 21.30 9.47
CA ASN A 130 4.90 20.44 10.54
C ASN A 130 5.47 19.12 10.00
N ILE A 131 6.74 19.13 9.64
CA ILE A 131 7.44 17.96 9.10
C ILE A 131 7.58 16.80 10.10
N THR A 132 7.30 17.03 11.39
CA THR A 132 7.38 15.96 12.42
C THR A 132 6.22 14.98 12.35
N LEU A 133 5.11 15.35 11.68
CA LEU A 133 3.91 14.52 11.54
C LEU A 133 3.79 13.97 10.13
N SER A 134 3.19 12.79 10.04
CA SER A 134 2.71 12.19 8.80
C SER A 134 1.18 12.17 8.78
N THR A 135 0.48 12.28 7.65
CA THR A 135 0.90 12.60 6.27
C THR A 135 0.52 14.06 6.05
N GLN A 136 1.45 15.00 6.24
CA GLN A 136 1.08 16.42 6.20
C GLN A 136 1.03 16.96 4.76
N ARG A 137 0.08 17.87 4.53
CA ARG A 137 -0.07 18.54 3.23
C ARG A 137 1.10 19.50 2.97
N ALA A 138 1.78 19.30 1.84
CA ALA A 138 2.75 20.21 1.28
C ALA A 138 2.06 21.30 0.43
N ASN A 139 2.67 22.47 0.33
CA ASN A 139 2.18 23.60 -0.48
C ASN A 139 2.53 23.48 -1.99
N ILE A 140 2.83 22.27 -2.46
CA ILE A 140 3.23 21.94 -3.83
C ILE A 140 2.32 20.84 -4.42
N SER A 141 2.40 20.65 -5.73
CA SER A 141 1.70 19.58 -6.46
C SER A 141 2.57 18.34 -6.63
N GLY A 142 1.98 17.20 -7.01
CA GLY A 142 2.76 16.00 -7.36
C GLY A 142 3.73 16.26 -8.52
N TYR A 143 3.35 17.15 -9.44
CA TYR A 143 4.19 17.61 -10.55
C TYR A 143 5.50 18.28 -10.10
N ASP A 144 5.48 19.04 -9.01
CA ASP A 144 6.69 19.68 -8.47
C ASP A 144 7.45 18.73 -7.54
N LEU A 145 6.72 17.94 -6.74
CA LEU A 145 7.28 17.01 -5.77
C LEU A 145 8.24 15.99 -6.43
N ILE A 146 7.91 15.49 -7.62
CA ILE A 146 8.75 14.49 -8.30
C ILE A 146 10.17 15.03 -8.61
N ASP A 147 10.35 16.33 -8.85
CA ASP A 147 11.68 16.92 -9.04
C ASP A 147 12.48 16.95 -7.74
N ILE A 148 11.82 17.27 -6.63
CA ILE A 148 12.45 17.30 -5.30
C ILE A 148 12.87 15.89 -4.88
N VAL A 149 12.02 14.90 -5.15
CA VAL A 149 12.32 13.49 -4.84
C VAL A 149 13.53 13.00 -5.64
N GLU A 150 13.56 13.24 -6.95
CA GLU A 150 14.68 12.81 -7.81
C GLU A 150 15.98 13.58 -7.54
N LYS A 151 15.89 14.85 -7.13
CA LYS A 151 17.05 15.63 -6.68
C LYS A 151 17.81 14.95 -5.54
N TYR A 152 17.11 14.17 -4.71
CA TYR A 152 17.68 13.37 -3.63
C TYR A 152 17.66 11.87 -3.93
N ASN A 153 17.90 11.50 -5.19
CA ASN A 153 18.07 10.11 -5.64
C ASN A 153 16.85 9.20 -5.42
N GLY A 154 15.70 9.78 -5.07
CA GLY A 154 14.51 9.02 -4.72
C GLY A 154 13.61 8.71 -5.91
N TYR A 155 12.59 7.89 -5.63
CA TYR A 155 11.51 7.59 -6.56
C TYR A 155 10.16 7.99 -5.99
N LEU A 156 9.30 8.57 -6.83
CA LEU A 156 7.92 8.90 -6.50
C LEU A 156 6.96 7.89 -7.12
N VAL A 157 6.04 7.37 -6.30
CA VAL A 157 4.92 6.53 -6.73
C VAL A 157 3.62 7.14 -6.20
N PRO A 158 2.63 7.44 -7.06
CA PRO A 158 1.28 7.81 -6.64
C PRO A 158 0.67 6.74 -5.72
N ALA A 159 0.26 7.14 -4.52
CA ALA A 159 -0.28 6.23 -3.49
C ALA A 159 -1.77 5.94 -3.73
N HIS A 160 -2.20 4.73 -3.37
CA HIS A 160 -3.60 4.24 -3.33
C HIS A 160 -4.56 4.99 -4.26
N VAL A 161 -4.25 4.97 -5.57
CA VAL A 161 -4.68 5.99 -6.54
C VAL A 161 -6.19 6.06 -6.77
N PHE A 162 -6.95 5.08 -6.29
CA PHE A 162 -8.40 4.97 -6.43
C PHE A 162 -9.20 5.31 -5.18
N THR A 163 -8.57 5.46 -4.00
CA THR A 163 -9.26 5.76 -2.74
C THR A 163 -10.11 7.03 -2.87
N PRO A 164 -11.37 7.11 -2.41
CA PRO A 164 -12.23 8.27 -2.71
C PRO A 164 -11.69 9.61 -2.21
N PHE A 165 -10.83 9.57 -1.19
CA PHE A 165 -10.17 10.73 -0.60
C PHE A 165 -8.67 10.59 -0.75
N LYS A 166 -7.97 11.72 -0.87
CA LYS A 166 -6.50 11.78 -0.88
C LYS A 166 -5.82 10.94 -1.97
N SER A 167 -6.49 10.72 -3.10
CA SER A 167 -5.94 9.99 -4.25
C SER A 167 -6.17 10.72 -5.58
N TYR A 168 -5.40 10.32 -6.58
CA TYR A 168 -5.46 10.90 -7.92
C TYR A 168 -6.78 10.64 -8.64
N TYR A 169 -7.17 9.38 -8.84
CA TYR A 169 -8.38 9.05 -9.58
C TYR A 169 -9.64 9.24 -8.75
N GLY A 170 -9.55 9.06 -7.44
CA GLY A 170 -10.69 9.20 -6.53
C GLY A 170 -11.23 10.62 -6.46
N ASN A 171 -10.35 11.64 -6.38
CA ASN A 171 -10.80 13.04 -6.22
C ASN A 171 -10.05 14.11 -7.02
N CYS A 172 -8.86 13.86 -7.56
CA CYS A 172 -8.09 14.92 -8.24
C CYS A 172 -8.39 15.01 -9.74
N THR A 173 -8.39 13.89 -10.44
CA THR A 173 -8.36 13.87 -11.91
C THR A 173 -9.04 12.63 -12.47
N LYS A 174 -9.38 12.68 -13.76
CA LYS A 174 -9.73 11.48 -14.54
C LYS A 174 -8.50 10.83 -15.16
N ARG A 175 -7.44 11.61 -15.40
CA ARG A 175 -6.20 11.18 -16.04
C ARG A 175 -4.98 11.73 -15.33
N LEU A 176 -4.03 10.87 -14.97
CA LEU A 176 -2.78 11.26 -14.30
C LEU A 176 -1.94 12.19 -15.17
N GLU A 177 -1.97 12.01 -16.49
CA GLU A 177 -1.29 12.88 -17.46
C GLU A 177 -1.67 14.36 -17.32
N ARG A 178 -2.89 14.66 -16.86
CA ARG A 178 -3.32 16.05 -16.67
C ARG A 178 -2.65 16.74 -15.48
N ILE A 179 -2.19 15.95 -14.50
CA ILE A 179 -1.43 16.44 -13.35
C ILE A 179 0.05 16.46 -13.67
N PHE A 180 0.60 15.31 -14.07
CA PHE A 180 2.05 15.14 -14.26
C PHE A 180 2.57 15.63 -15.61
N LYS A 181 1.69 15.89 -16.60
CA LYS A 181 2.02 16.47 -17.90
C LYS A 181 3.22 15.75 -18.56
N GLU A 182 4.25 16.49 -18.95
CA GLU A 182 5.48 15.93 -19.53
C GLU A 182 6.21 14.96 -18.59
N LYS A 183 6.02 15.10 -17.28
CA LYS A 183 6.64 14.24 -16.25
C LYS A 183 5.86 12.94 -16.03
N TYR A 184 4.71 12.74 -16.65
CA TYR A 184 3.96 11.48 -16.54
C TYR A 184 4.80 10.25 -16.95
N LYS A 185 5.74 10.43 -17.88
CA LYS A 185 6.68 9.39 -18.30
C LYS A 185 7.64 8.95 -17.19
N ARG A 186 7.86 9.78 -16.17
CA ARG A 186 8.71 9.48 -15.00
C ARG A 186 7.96 8.64 -13.95
N ILE A 187 6.63 8.63 -13.98
CA ILE A 187 5.83 7.71 -13.17
C ILE A 187 5.91 6.32 -13.80
N PHE A 188 6.66 5.42 -13.19
CA PHE A 188 6.85 4.04 -13.67
C PHE A 188 5.91 3.04 -12.98
N ALA A 189 5.38 3.39 -11.80
CA ALA A 189 4.44 2.56 -11.06
C ALA A 189 3.37 3.42 -10.37
N ILE A 190 2.27 2.79 -10.00
CA ILE A 190 1.23 3.33 -9.12
C ILE A 190 0.87 2.30 -8.05
N GLU A 191 0.46 2.76 -6.88
CA GLU A 191 -0.13 1.89 -5.86
C GLU A 191 -1.64 1.82 -6.05
N LEU A 192 -2.18 0.61 -6.18
CA LEU A 192 -3.62 0.37 -6.34
C LEU A 192 -4.37 0.78 -5.07
N GLY A 193 -3.92 0.24 -3.94
CA GLY A 193 -4.57 0.39 -2.64
C GLY A 193 -5.77 -0.55 -2.46
N LEU A 194 -6.24 -0.64 -1.22
CA LEU A 194 -7.17 -1.65 -0.69
C LEU A 194 -8.57 -1.72 -1.33
N SER A 195 -8.87 -0.81 -2.26
CA SER A 195 -10.21 -0.66 -2.85
C SER A 195 -10.20 -0.89 -4.36
N SER A 196 -9.11 -1.42 -4.91
CA SER A 196 -8.98 -1.72 -6.33
C SER A 196 -8.03 -2.88 -6.57
N ASP A 197 -8.25 -3.58 -7.68
CA ASP A 197 -7.40 -4.65 -8.16
C ASP A 197 -6.87 -4.31 -9.58
N THR A 198 -6.05 -5.20 -10.12
CA THR A 198 -5.53 -5.09 -11.49
C THR A 198 -6.63 -5.03 -12.54
N HIS A 199 -7.70 -5.81 -12.38
CA HIS A 199 -8.79 -5.87 -13.36
C HIS A 199 -9.52 -4.52 -13.45
N LEU A 200 -9.80 -3.88 -12.33
CA LEU A 200 -10.40 -2.55 -12.27
C LEU A 200 -9.45 -1.48 -12.82
N ALA A 201 -8.17 -1.50 -12.44
CA ALA A 201 -7.19 -0.52 -12.90
C ALA A 201 -6.93 -0.61 -14.42
N ASP A 202 -6.90 -1.81 -14.99
CA ASP A 202 -6.68 -2.03 -16.43
C ASP A 202 -7.90 -1.63 -17.30
N THR A 203 -8.98 -1.10 -16.72
CA THR A 203 -10.03 -0.40 -17.48
C THR A 203 -9.66 1.05 -17.84
N ILE A 204 -8.54 1.55 -17.32
CA ILE A 204 -8.00 2.89 -17.60
C ILE A 204 -6.75 2.76 -18.48
N SER A 205 -6.87 3.07 -19.76
CA SER A 205 -5.86 2.82 -20.79
C SER A 205 -4.48 3.44 -20.50
N GLU A 206 -4.41 4.62 -19.89
CA GLU A 206 -3.12 5.29 -19.58
C GLU A 206 -2.25 4.46 -18.62
N LEU A 207 -2.87 3.63 -17.76
CA LEU A 207 -2.17 2.74 -16.83
C LEU A 207 -1.57 1.49 -17.48
N GLY A 208 -1.84 1.26 -18.76
CA GLY A 208 -1.31 0.11 -19.51
C GLY A 208 0.22 0.08 -19.64
N ASN A 209 0.90 1.19 -19.37
CA ASN A 209 2.37 1.28 -19.34
C ASN A 209 2.96 1.51 -17.94
N LYS A 210 2.15 1.40 -16.88
CA LYS A 210 2.58 1.56 -15.48
C LYS A 210 2.61 0.20 -14.80
N ASN A 211 3.57 -0.03 -13.92
CA ASN A 211 3.56 -1.19 -13.04
C ASN A 211 2.63 -0.95 -11.84
N PHE A 212 2.05 -2.02 -11.29
CA PHE A 212 1.13 -1.93 -10.17
C PHE A 212 1.79 -2.44 -8.90
N LEU A 213 1.67 -1.65 -7.83
CA LEU A 213 2.04 -2.03 -6.48
C LEU A 213 0.80 -2.23 -5.64
N THR A 214 0.89 -3.20 -4.75
CA THR A 214 -0.12 -3.52 -3.73
C THR A 214 0.59 -3.54 -2.39
N ASN A 215 0.31 -2.57 -1.54
CA ASN A 215 0.97 -2.40 -0.25
C ASN A 215 -0.07 -2.17 0.83
N SER A 216 0.33 -2.45 2.07
CA SER A 216 -0.64 -2.57 3.15
C SER A 216 -1.24 -1.24 3.60
N ASP A 217 -0.58 -0.10 3.42
CA ASP A 217 -0.91 1.14 4.16
C ASP A 217 -1.11 0.81 5.66
N ALA A 218 -0.14 0.08 6.23
CA ALA A 218 -0.28 -0.49 7.56
C ALA A 218 -0.25 0.59 8.63
N HIS A 219 -1.32 0.62 9.42
CA HIS A 219 -1.49 1.49 10.59
C HIS A 219 -1.37 0.71 11.92
N SER A 220 -1.00 -0.58 11.88
CA SER A 220 -0.67 -1.39 13.05
C SER A 220 0.17 -2.59 12.63
N LEU A 221 0.99 -3.13 13.54
CA LEU A 221 1.87 -4.27 13.25
C LEU A 221 1.13 -5.46 12.60
N PRO A 222 -0.06 -5.88 13.09
CA PRO A 222 -0.75 -7.00 12.47
C PRO A 222 -1.26 -6.74 11.05
N LYS A 223 -1.37 -5.47 10.62
CA LYS A 223 -1.81 -5.08 9.28
C LYS A 223 -0.69 -5.03 8.25
N ILE A 224 0.58 -5.11 8.66
CA ILE A 224 1.70 -5.27 7.74
C ILE A 224 1.44 -6.48 6.85
N ALA A 225 1.72 -6.33 5.56
CA ALA A 225 1.49 -7.33 4.52
C ALA A 225 0.05 -7.80 4.34
N ARG A 226 -0.95 -6.95 4.65
CA ARG A 226 -2.33 -7.22 4.18
C ARG A 226 -2.50 -7.07 2.67
N GLU A 227 -1.61 -6.31 2.06
CA GLU A 227 -1.28 -6.36 0.64
C GLU A 227 0.24 -6.28 0.54
N TYR A 228 0.82 -6.97 -0.44
CA TYR A 228 2.26 -7.02 -0.67
C TYR A 228 2.55 -7.44 -2.11
N ASN A 229 3.82 -7.41 -2.49
CA ASN A 229 4.30 -7.73 -3.82
C ASN A 229 5.28 -8.89 -3.73
N GLU A 230 5.24 -9.79 -4.70
CA GLU A 230 6.25 -10.82 -4.90
C GLU A 230 7.17 -10.37 -6.03
N LEU A 231 8.47 -10.25 -5.73
CA LEU A 231 9.47 -9.67 -6.64
C LEU A 231 10.54 -10.68 -7.00
N GLU A 232 10.95 -10.70 -8.26
CA GLU A 232 12.16 -11.36 -8.72
C GLU A 232 13.33 -10.37 -8.74
N VAL A 233 14.31 -10.59 -7.85
CA VAL A 233 15.49 -9.72 -7.66
C VAL A 233 16.78 -10.53 -7.73
N GLN A 234 17.93 -9.88 -7.98
CA GLN A 234 19.23 -10.55 -7.78
C GLN A 234 19.73 -10.46 -6.34
N ASP A 235 19.37 -9.40 -5.62
CA ASP A 235 19.77 -9.17 -4.23
C ASP A 235 18.70 -8.38 -3.44
N ILE A 236 18.76 -8.38 -2.12
CA ILE A 236 17.81 -7.69 -1.22
C ILE A 236 18.37 -6.30 -0.86
N ASN A 237 18.15 -5.33 -1.75
CA ASN A 237 18.52 -3.92 -1.55
C ASN A 237 17.60 -2.98 -2.35
N PHE A 238 17.70 -1.67 -2.09
CA PHE A 238 16.88 -0.64 -2.74
C PHE A 238 16.97 -0.69 -4.27
N LYS A 239 18.20 -0.76 -4.81
CA LYS A 239 18.44 -0.76 -6.25
C LYS A 239 17.74 -1.92 -6.95
N GLU A 240 17.87 -3.13 -6.43
CA GLU A 240 17.27 -4.33 -7.00
C GLU A 240 15.74 -4.32 -6.91
N VAL A 241 15.19 -3.85 -5.79
CA VAL A 241 13.74 -3.66 -5.62
C VAL A 241 13.19 -2.70 -6.69
N PHE A 242 13.82 -1.55 -6.90
CA PHE A 242 13.32 -0.59 -7.90
C PHE A 242 13.60 -1.02 -9.34
N LYS A 243 14.65 -1.82 -9.62
CA LYS A 243 14.78 -2.51 -10.91
C LYS A 243 13.62 -3.48 -11.14
N ALA A 244 13.21 -4.24 -10.12
CA ALA A 244 12.07 -5.15 -10.22
C ALA A 244 10.75 -4.41 -10.47
N ILE A 245 10.51 -3.31 -9.75
CA ILE A 245 9.31 -2.51 -9.94
C ILE A 245 9.28 -1.85 -11.33
N LYS A 246 10.43 -1.50 -11.91
CA LYS A 246 10.52 -0.95 -13.27
C LYS A 246 10.51 -2.01 -14.38
N GLY A 247 10.76 -3.28 -14.05
CA GLY A 247 10.87 -4.36 -15.03
C GLY A 247 12.20 -4.36 -15.79
N GLU A 248 13.30 -3.97 -15.14
CA GLU A 248 14.60 -3.77 -15.76
C GLU A 248 15.54 -4.96 -15.56
N GLU A 249 16.39 -5.23 -16.57
CA GLU A 249 17.48 -6.21 -16.49
C GLU A 249 17.06 -7.60 -15.97
N GLY A 250 15.87 -8.05 -16.37
CA GLY A 250 15.32 -9.36 -15.99
C GLY A 250 14.66 -9.40 -14.60
N ARG A 251 14.71 -8.32 -13.81
CA ARG A 251 13.96 -8.21 -12.56
C ARG A 251 12.52 -7.83 -12.88
N ARG A 252 11.57 -8.32 -12.08
CA ARG A 252 10.15 -8.04 -12.29
C ARG A 252 9.33 -8.20 -11.03
N ILE A 253 8.14 -7.61 -11.03
CA ILE A 253 7.05 -8.03 -10.16
C ILE A 253 6.52 -9.35 -10.71
N ILE A 254 6.51 -10.40 -9.90
CA ILE A 254 5.98 -11.73 -10.25
C ILE A 254 4.46 -11.71 -10.07
N ALA A 255 4.01 -11.25 -8.91
CA ALA A 255 2.61 -11.17 -8.55
C ALA A 255 2.36 -10.04 -7.55
N ASN A 256 1.13 -9.54 -7.56
CA ASN A 256 0.57 -8.65 -6.56
C ASN A 256 -0.37 -9.46 -5.66
N TYR A 257 -0.29 -9.29 -4.35
CA TYR A 257 -1.20 -9.93 -3.40
C TYR A 257 -1.98 -8.85 -2.68
N GLY A 258 -3.30 -9.01 -2.59
CA GLY A 258 -4.12 -8.08 -1.85
C GLY A 258 -5.55 -8.56 -1.64
N LEU A 259 -6.38 -7.67 -1.08
CA LEU A 259 -7.74 -7.99 -0.70
C LEU A 259 -8.67 -7.90 -1.91
N ASP A 260 -9.78 -8.65 -1.91
CA ASP A 260 -10.85 -8.38 -2.89
C ASP A 260 -11.38 -6.95 -2.65
N PRO A 261 -11.39 -6.06 -3.66
CA PRO A 261 -11.89 -4.69 -3.55
C PRO A 261 -13.30 -4.57 -2.99
N LYS A 262 -14.12 -5.62 -3.13
CA LYS A 262 -15.46 -5.70 -2.52
C LYS A 262 -15.42 -5.57 -1.00
N LEU A 263 -14.32 -5.92 -0.33
CA LEU A 263 -14.14 -5.70 1.11
C LEU A 263 -13.93 -4.23 1.47
N GLY A 264 -13.57 -3.39 0.48
CA GLY A 264 -13.30 -1.98 0.66
C GLY A 264 -14.46 -1.22 1.31
N LYS A 265 -14.11 -0.36 2.28
CA LYS A 265 -15.03 0.52 3.03
C LYS A 265 -15.92 1.40 2.13
N TYR A 266 -15.44 1.68 0.92
CA TYR A 266 -16.08 2.56 -0.05
C TYR A 266 -16.18 1.91 -1.43
N ASN A 267 -16.43 0.60 -1.52
CA ASN A 267 -16.51 -0.07 -2.82
C ASN A 267 -17.65 0.49 -3.69
N ARG A 268 -18.89 0.50 -3.16
CA ARG A 268 -20.09 1.08 -3.82
C ARG A 268 -20.47 2.44 -3.25
N SER A 269 -21.09 3.27 -4.09
CA SER A 269 -21.62 4.58 -3.69
C SER A 269 -22.68 4.47 -2.60
N TYR A 270 -22.67 5.46 -1.71
CA TYR A 270 -23.55 5.51 -0.54
C TYR A 270 -24.27 6.86 -0.46
N CYS A 271 -25.57 6.81 -0.21
CA CYS A 271 -26.39 7.99 0.01
C CYS A 271 -26.41 8.32 1.50
N GLU A 272 -25.81 9.45 1.87
CA GLU A 272 -25.77 9.92 3.26
C GLU A 272 -27.17 10.31 3.75
N ASP A 273 -28.05 10.81 2.86
CA ASP A 273 -29.43 11.19 3.22
C ASP A 273 -30.31 9.99 3.59
N CYS A 274 -30.06 8.84 2.94
CA CYS A 274 -30.84 7.61 3.14
C CYS A 274 -30.13 6.58 4.02
N GLU A 275 -28.89 6.88 4.41
CA GLU A 275 -27.99 5.99 5.15
C GLU A 275 -27.94 4.57 4.54
N ARG A 276 -27.78 4.48 3.21
CA ARG A 276 -27.71 3.21 2.50
C ARG A 276 -26.80 3.23 1.28
N GLN A 277 -26.31 2.05 0.92
CA GLN A 277 -25.69 1.81 -0.39
C GLN A 277 -26.73 2.03 -1.50
N ILE A 278 -26.28 2.62 -2.60
CA ILE A 278 -27.11 2.86 -3.78
C ILE A 278 -27.08 1.59 -4.64
N GLU A 279 -28.25 1.01 -4.88
CA GLU A 279 -28.41 -0.28 -5.56
C GLU A 279 -28.81 -0.10 -7.04
N THR A 280 -28.09 0.77 -7.74
CA THR A 280 -28.26 0.98 -9.19
C THR A 280 -27.08 0.42 -9.99
N GLU A 281 -27.26 0.33 -11.31
CA GLU A 281 -26.14 0.03 -12.20
C GLU A 281 -25.04 1.10 -12.08
N PRO A 282 -23.77 0.70 -11.97
CA PRO A 282 -22.66 1.63 -11.95
C PRO A 282 -22.63 2.51 -13.22
N PRO A 283 -22.32 3.81 -13.11
CA PRO A 283 -21.95 4.49 -11.89
C PRO A 283 -23.18 4.99 -11.11
N ALA A 284 -23.28 4.59 -9.84
CA ALA A 284 -24.35 4.98 -8.93
C ALA A 284 -24.14 6.42 -8.42
N ILE A 285 -24.62 7.41 -9.21
CA ILE A 285 -24.46 8.85 -8.96
C ILE A 285 -25.76 9.56 -8.50
N ILE A 286 -26.88 8.85 -8.46
CA ILE A 286 -28.18 9.33 -7.99
C ILE A 286 -28.78 8.23 -7.10
N CYS A 287 -29.28 8.59 -5.92
CA CYS A 287 -29.93 7.65 -5.02
C CYS A 287 -31.27 7.15 -5.60
N ASP A 288 -31.45 5.83 -5.69
CA ASP A 288 -32.67 5.15 -6.16
C ASP A 288 -33.87 5.37 -5.24
N LYS A 289 -33.64 5.71 -3.97
CA LYS A 289 -34.69 5.89 -2.96
C LYS A 289 -35.19 7.34 -2.87
N CYS A 290 -34.30 8.32 -2.85
CA CYS A 290 -34.66 9.73 -2.65
C CYS A 290 -34.42 10.64 -3.86
N GLY A 291 -33.78 10.15 -4.93
CA GLY A 291 -33.44 10.95 -6.11
C GLY A 291 -32.35 12.00 -5.87
N SER A 292 -31.76 12.07 -4.68
CA SER A 292 -30.68 13.03 -4.34
C SER A 292 -29.38 12.64 -5.05
N ASN A 293 -28.64 13.66 -5.50
CA ASN A 293 -27.26 13.57 -6.00
C ASN A 293 -26.29 14.46 -5.21
N LYS A 294 -26.74 15.05 -4.08
CA LYS A 294 -25.98 16.07 -3.34
C LYS A 294 -25.08 15.48 -2.27
N HIS A 295 -25.58 14.49 -1.52
CA HIS A 295 -24.87 13.87 -0.40
C HIS A 295 -24.58 12.40 -0.72
N ILE A 296 -23.76 12.18 -1.75
CA ILE A 296 -23.31 10.86 -2.15
C ILE A 296 -21.81 10.75 -1.88
N THR A 297 -21.44 9.80 -1.03
CA THR A 297 -20.05 9.34 -0.94
C THR A 297 -19.81 8.39 -2.11
N MET A 298 -19.01 8.84 -3.08
CA MET A 298 -18.73 8.09 -4.29
C MET A 298 -17.97 6.80 -3.98
N GLY A 299 -18.48 5.66 -4.47
CA GLY A 299 -17.79 4.39 -4.39
C GLY A 299 -16.60 4.31 -5.35
N VAL A 300 -15.56 3.56 -4.99
CA VAL A 300 -14.38 3.35 -5.84
C VAL A 300 -14.75 2.66 -7.14
N TYR A 301 -15.58 1.61 -7.07
CA TYR A 301 -16.02 0.91 -8.26
C TYR A 301 -16.84 1.82 -9.18
N ASP A 302 -17.80 2.55 -8.60
CA ASP A 302 -18.61 3.52 -9.35
C ASP A 302 -17.73 4.62 -9.97
N ARG A 303 -16.73 5.12 -9.24
CA ARG A 303 -15.77 6.10 -9.75
C ARG A 303 -14.93 5.56 -10.91
N ILE A 304 -14.44 4.32 -10.83
CA ILE A 304 -13.67 3.69 -11.91
C ILE A 304 -14.56 3.55 -13.15
N VAL A 305 -15.81 3.11 -12.99
CA VAL A 305 -16.78 3.04 -14.11
C VAL A 305 -17.03 4.42 -14.74
N MET A 306 -17.01 5.51 -13.98
CA MET A 306 -17.13 6.87 -14.54
C MET A 306 -15.93 7.30 -15.38
N ILE A 307 -14.74 6.75 -15.16
CA ILE A 307 -13.50 7.19 -15.79
C ILE A 307 -12.86 6.16 -16.72
N LYS A 308 -13.38 4.92 -16.76
CA LYS A 308 -12.91 3.88 -17.68
C LYS A 308 -13.05 4.34 -19.13
N ASP A 309 -12.10 3.95 -19.96
CA ASP A 309 -12.09 4.21 -21.41
C ASP A 309 -11.90 2.94 -22.24
N GLN A 310 -11.78 1.79 -21.58
CA GLN A 310 -11.73 0.48 -22.20
C GLN A 310 -12.34 -0.58 -21.29
N GLU A 311 -12.68 -1.72 -21.88
CA GLU A 311 -12.84 -2.94 -21.09
C GLU A 311 -11.51 -3.38 -20.50
N SER A 312 -11.55 -4.12 -19.39
CA SER A 312 -10.32 -4.53 -18.70
C SER A 312 -9.39 -5.27 -19.64
N LYS A 313 -8.22 -4.68 -19.89
CA LYS A 313 -7.25 -5.19 -20.85
C LYS A 313 -5.83 -5.06 -20.29
N SER A 314 -5.40 -6.11 -19.62
CA SER A 314 -4.04 -6.21 -19.09
C SER A 314 -3.00 -6.30 -20.22
N PRO A 315 -1.87 -5.57 -20.13
CA PRO A 315 -0.73 -5.81 -21.01
C PRO A 315 -0.17 -7.22 -20.77
N LYS A 316 0.53 -7.78 -21.78
CA LYS A 316 1.02 -9.17 -21.76
C LYS A 316 1.84 -9.52 -20.51
N ASN A 317 2.59 -8.55 -19.98
CA ASN A 317 3.49 -8.74 -18.85
C ASN A 317 2.91 -8.21 -17.52
N ARG A 318 1.60 -7.94 -17.45
CA ARG A 318 0.94 -7.55 -16.20
C ARG A 318 1.07 -8.68 -15.18
N PRO A 319 1.61 -8.42 -13.97
CA PRO A 319 1.61 -9.41 -12.89
C PRO A 319 0.20 -9.82 -12.52
N VAL A 320 0.02 -11.07 -12.09
CA VAL A 320 -1.28 -11.55 -11.60
C VAL A 320 -1.58 -10.87 -10.26
N TYR A 321 -2.84 -10.48 -10.05
CA TYR A 321 -3.35 -10.06 -8.75
C TYR A 321 -3.98 -11.27 -8.06
N ASN A 322 -3.35 -11.76 -7.00
CA ASN A 322 -3.83 -12.85 -6.17
C ASN A 322 -4.63 -12.29 -5.01
N TYR A 323 -5.92 -12.63 -4.95
CA TYR A 323 -6.73 -12.33 -3.77
C TYR A 323 -6.28 -13.22 -2.62
N GLN A 324 -5.81 -12.61 -1.53
CA GLN A 324 -5.32 -13.33 -0.36
C GLN A 324 -5.61 -12.52 0.91
N TYR A 325 -5.89 -13.22 2.00
CA TYR A 325 -6.23 -12.60 3.28
C TYR A 325 -5.19 -12.93 4.35
N PRO A 326 -4.75 -11.95 5.16
CA PRO A 326 -3.95 -12.22 6.36
C PRO A 326 -4.63 -13.22 7.27
N LEU A 327 -3.85 -14.01 8.00
CA LEU A 327 -4.40 -15.05 8.88
C LEU A 327 -5.43 -14.49 9.86
N GLN A 328 -5.18 -13.31 10.42
CA GLN A 328 -6.10 -12.63 11.35
C GLN A 328 -7.46 -12.23 10.76
N PHE A 329 -7.61 -12.19 9.43
CA PHE A 329 -8.87 -11.86 8.77
C PHE A 329 -9.71 -13.12 8.48
N ILE A 330 -9.11 -14.30 8.60
CA ILE A 330 -9.75 -15.58 8.26
C ILE A 330 -10.72 -15.99 9.38
N PRO A 331 -12.00 -16.27 9.08
CA PRO A 331 -12.99 -16.66 10.08
C PRO A 331 -12.58 -17.88 10.91
N GLY A 332 -12.38 -17.69 12.22
CA GLY A 332 -11.97 -18.75 13.15
C GLY A 332 -10.46 -18.83 13.41
N VAL A 333 -9.65 -18.02 12.73
CA VAL A 333 -8.22 -17.91 12.98
C VAL A 333 -7.96 -16.74 13.95
N GLY A 334 -7.93 -17.05 15.24
CA GLY A 334 -7.59 -16.10 16.30
C GLY A 334 -6.09 -16.07 16.64
N PRO A 335 -5.64 -15.16 17.53
CA PRO A 335 -4.23 -15.01 17.88
C PRO A 335 -3.52 -16.30 18.28
N LYS A 336 -4.16 -17.16 19.09
CA LYS A 336 -3.60 -18.46 19.50
C LYS A 336 -3.39 -19.43 18.34
N VAL A 337 -4.24 -19.37 17.31
CA VAL A 337 -4.10 -20.22 16.12
C VAL A 337 -2.94 -19.71 15.27
N ILE A 338 -2.84 -18.39 15.11
CA ILE A 338 -1.72 -17.75 14.43
C ILE A 338 -0.42 -18.15 15.11
N ASP A 339 -0.31 -17.98 16.43
CA ASP A 339 0.90 -18.33 17.17
C ASP A 339 1.29 -19.80 16.99
N LYS A 340 0.34 -20.75 17.04
CA LYS A 340 0.61 -22.16 16.74
C LYS A 340 1.15 -22.40 15.32
N LEU A 341 0.59 -21.73 14.32
CA LEU A 341 1.05 -21.84 12.94
C LEU A 341 2.45 -21.25 12.76
N LEU A 342 2.74 -20.13 13.43
CA LEU A 342 4.07 -19.51 13.42
C LEU A 342 5.10 -20.32 14.21
N GLU A 343 4.72 -20.95 15.33
CA GLU A 343 5.59 -21.88 16.07
C GLU A 343 5.98 -23.09 15.20
N ALA A 344 5.06 -23.59 14.38
CA ALA A 344 5.31 -24.75 13.51
C ALA A 344 6.08 -24.39 12.23
N TYR A 345 5.77 -23.24 11.61
CA TYR A 345 6.23 -22.91 10.25
C TYR A 345 6.97 -21.56 10.13
N GLY A 346 7.25 -20.89 11.25
CA GLY A 346 8.03 -19.67 11.33
C GLY A 346 7.20 -18.41 11.07
N THR A 347 6.85 -18.13 9.81
CA THR A 347 6.29 -16.83 9.40
C THR A 347 4.94 -16.93 8.69
N GLU A 348 4.18 -15.84 8.74
CA GLU A 348 2.88 -15.74 8.07
C GLU A 348 3.02 -15.91 6.55
N MET A 349 4.04 -15.33 5.92
CA MET A 349 4.31 -15.55 4.50
C MET A 349 4.63 -17.02 4.17
N THR A 350 5.26 -17.76 5.08
CA THR A 350 5.50 -19.20 4.90
C THR A 350 4.18 -19.97 4.94
N VAL A 351 3.32 -19.65 5.91
CA VAL A 351 1.99 -20.28 6.05
C VAL A 351 1.09 -19.98 4.84
N LEU A 352 1.12 -18.74 4.34
CA LEU A 352 0.25 -18.31 3.24
C LEU A 352 0.75 -18.76 1.86
N ASN A 353 2.07 -18.89 1.64
CA ASN A 353 2.60 -19.09 0.29
C ASN A 353 3.39 -20.38 0.10
N LYS A 354 3.95 -21.00 1.15
CA LYS A 354 4.94 -22.08 0.99
C LYS A 354 4.45 -23.47 1.43
N ILE A 355 3.66 -23.55 2.51
CA ILE A 355 3.25 -24.85 3.07
C ILE A 355 2.00 -25.41 2.38
N THR A 356 1.77 -26.72 2.50
CA THR A 356 0.61 -27.40 1.93
C THR A 356 -0.64 -27.25 2.81
N LYS A 357 -1.79 -27.74 2.33
CA LYS A 357 -3.00 -27.85 3.18
C LYS A 357 -2.79 -28.87 4.31
N ASP A 358 -2.18 -30.01 4.00
CA ASP A 358 -1.94 -31.10 4.97
C ASP A 358 -1.03 -30.64 6.11
N ASP A 359 -0.04 -29.80 5.80
CA ASP A 359 0.79 -29.10 6.79
C ASP A 359 -0.07 -28.27 7.76
N ILE A 360 -0.96 -27.43 7.22
CA ILE A 360 -1.88 -26.61 8.04
C ILE A 360 -2.79 -27.50 8.88
N GLU A 361 -3.37 -28.55 8.27
CA GLU A 361 -4.26 -29.51 8.93
C GLU A 361 -3.60 -30.17 10.14
N SER A 362 -2.31 -30.51 10.05
CA SER A 362 -1.57 -31.12 11.16
C SER A 362 -1.50 -30.24 12.42
N VAL A 363 -1.64 -28.92 12.27
CA VAL A 363 -1.55 -27.95 13.38
C VAL A 363 -2.92 -27.53 13.89
N VAL A 364 -3.89 -27.32 12.99
CA VAL A 364 -5.17 -26.67 13.33
C VAL A 364 -6.41 -27.53 13.08
N GLY A 365 -6.23 -28.74 12.55
CA GLY A 365 -7.28 -29.67 12.18
C GLY A 365 -7.96 -29.35 10.85
N GLU A 366 -8.63 -30.36 10.30
CA GLU A 366 -9.22 -30.38 8.95
C GLU A 366 -10.08 -29.14 8.68
N LYS A 367 -11.04 -28.85 9.58
CA LYS A 367 -12.01 -27.78 9.38
C LYS A 367 -11.36 -26.40 9.21
N LEU A 368 -10.34 -26.08 9.99
CA LEU A 368 -9.70 -24.77 9.90
C LEU A 368 -8.68 -24.71 8.76
N SER A 369 -8.05 -25.84 8.45
CA SER A 369 -7.17 -25.95 7.28
C SER A 369 -7.89 -25.67 5.97
N GLU A 370 -9.14 -26.12 5.82
CA GLU A 370 -9.94 -25.87 4.63
C GLU A 370 -10.24 -24.38 4.46
N VAL A 371 -10.67 -23.71 5.54
CA VAL A 371 -10.96 -22.26 5.51
C VAL A 371 -9.69 -21.46 5.21
N ILE A 372 -8.54 -21.83 5.78
CA ILE A 372 -7.27 -21.17 5.48
C ILE A 372 -6.86 -21.41 4.02
N ASN A 373 -7.03 -22.63 3.51
CA ASN A 373 -6.69 -22.96 2.12
C ASN A 373 -7.56 -22.21 1.11
N LEU A 374 -8.86 -22.05 1.37
CA LEU A 374 -9.76 -21.20 0.58
C LEU A 374 -9.33 -19.72 0.66
N ALA A 375 -8.98 -19.23 1.85
CA ALA A 375 -8.51 -17.86 2.04
C ALA A 375 -7.23 -17.57 1.23
N ARG A 376 -6.31 -18.54 1.19
CA ARG A 376 -5.03 -18.44 0.46
C ARG A 376 -5.21 -18.33 -1.06
N LYS A 377 -6.32 -18.85 -1.58
CA LYS A 377 -6.68 -18.86 -3.00
C LYS A 377 -7.66 -17.75 -3.40
N GLY A 378 -8.16 -16.98 -2.43
CA GLY A 378 -9.16 -15.95 -2.67
C GLY A 378 -10.57 -16.48 -2.89
N ASP A 379 -10.84 -17.74 -2.53
CA ASP A 379 -12.09 -18.45 -2.83
C ASP A 379 -13.16 -18.31 -1.72
N LEU A 380 -12.95 -17.44 -0.73
CA LEU A 380 -13.92 -17.20 0.34
C LEU A 380 -15.09 -16.32 -0.14
N HIS A 381 -16.28 -16.55 0.40
CA HIS A 381 -17.43 -15.72 0.12
C HIS A 381 -17.27 -14.32 0.74
N ILE A 382 -17.68 -13.29 0.00
CA ILE A 382 -17.51 -11.89 0.42
C ILE A 382 -18.83 -11.14 0.37
N LYS A 383 -19.20 -10.59 1.52
CA LYS A 383 -20.20 -9.53 1.60
C LYS A 383 -19.56 -8.18 1.27
N VAL A 384 -20.11 -7.48 0.29
CA VAL A 384 -19.58 -6.21 -0.23
C VAL A 384 -19.72 -5.07 0.79
N GLY A 385 -18.66 -4.27 0.95
CA GLY A 385 -18.62 -3.05 1.75
C GLY A 385 -19.05 -1.79 0.99
N GLY A 386 -19.21 -0.68 1.72
CA GLY A 386 -19.63 0.61 1.17
C GLY A 386 -20.11 1.58 2.25
N GLY A 387 -20.11 2.88 1.93
CA GLY A 387 -20.65 3.89 2.85
C GLY A 387 -19.93 4.08 4.17
N GLY A 388 -18.70 3.61 4.26
CA GLY A 388 -17.99 3.68 5.53
C GLY A 388 -17.93 2.36 6.30
N GLU A 389 -18.55 1.31 5.79
CA GLU A 389 -18.48 -0.03 6.38
C GLU A 389 -17.64 -0.97 5.51
N TYR A 390 -16.73 -1.71 6.14
CA TYR A 390 -15.98 -2.77 5.46
C TYR A 390 -16.91 -3.92 5.09
N GLY A 391 -16.60 -4.55 3.96
CA GLY A 391 -17.17 -5.85 3.63
C GLY A 391 -16.71 -6.92 4.63
N LYS A 392 -17.29 -8.11 4.52
CA LYS A 392 -17.00 -9.22 5.43
C LYS A 392 -16.69 -10.48 4.66
N ILE A 393 -15.69 -11.20 5.15
CA ILE A 393 -15.40 -12.56 4.73
C ILE A 393 -16.36 -13.49 5.47
N GLU A 394 -17.10 -14.29 4.73
CA GLU A 394 -18.06 -15.27 5.26
C GLU A 394 -17.56 -16.70 4.99
N LYS A 395 -18.03 -17.64 5.81
CA LYS A 395 -17.62 -19.05 5.75
C LYS A 395 -18.30 -19.82 4.64
#